data_AF-A0A8T1SLQ5-F1
#
_entry.id   AF-A0A8T1SLQ5-F1
#
_cell.length_a   1.000
_cell.length_b   1.000
_cell.length_c   1.000
_cell.angle_alpha   90.00
_cell.angle_beta   90.00
_cell.angle_gamma   90.00
#
_symmetry.space_group_name_H-M   'P 1'
#
loop_
_entity.id
_entity.type
_entity.pdbx_description
1 polymer ?
#
loop_
_entity_poly.entity_id
_entity_poly.type
_entity_poly.pdbx_seq_one_letter_code
_entity_poly.pdbx_strand_id
1 'polypeptide(L)'
;LDIMVAMGHVDPVERRFWARETSTDWWDRIVLQVWDESQWLRNFRMRKCTFMELCELLSPALKRQDTRMRAALTIQKRVAIALWKLATPDSYRSVANQFGVGKSTVGVAVMQVAHAIVDLLLSKVVTLGDVQVIIDGFAAMGFPNCGG
;
A
#
# COMPACT_ATOMS: atom_id res chain seq x y z
N LEU A 1 -31.26 -31.47 30.08
CA LEU A 1 -30.25 -30.61 30.72
C LEU A 1 -28.97 -31.43 30.88
N ASP A 2 -27.82 -31.14 30.30
CA ASP A 2 -27.45 -30.18 29.26
C ASP A 2 -26.02 -30.55 28.80
N ILE A 3 -25.84 -30.59 27.48
CA ILE A 3 -24.68 -30.06 26.75
C ILE A 3 -23.29 -30.52 27.24
N MET A 4 -22.87 -31.77 26.93
CA MET A 4 -21.44 -32.10 27.00
C MET A 4 -21.00 -33.26 26.08
N VAL A 5 -21.51 -33.34 24.85
CA VAL A 5 -20.94 -34.26 23.83
C VAL A 5 -21.05 -33.63 22.44
N ALA A 6 -20.12 -32.73 22.10
CA ALA A 6 -19.77 -32.41 20.71
C ALA A 6 -18.54 -31.47 20.64
N MET A 7 -17.44 -31.81 21.31
CA MET A 7 -16.14 -31.24 20.89
C MET A 7 -15.61 -32.15 19.79
N GLY A 8 -16.09 -31.89 18.57
CA GLY A 8 -15.53 -32.49 17.35
C GLY A 8 -14.02 -32.28 17.36
N HIS A 9 -13.28 -33.36 17.15
CA HIS A 9 -11.85 -33.31 16.93
C HIS A 9 -11.64 -32.43 15.70
N VAL A 10 -11.16 -31.20 15.89
CA VAL A 10 -10.71 -30.36 14.80
C VAL A 10 -9.33 -30.89 14.45
N ASP A 11 -9.28 -31.88 13.57
CA ASP A 11 -8.02 -32.32 12.98
C ASP A 11 -7.35 -31.08 12.36
N PRO A 12 -6.13 -30.71 12.79
CA PRO A 12 -5.44 -29.60 12.19
C PRO A 12 -5.22 -29.93 10.72
N VAL A 13 -5.93 -29.23 9.84
CA VAL A 13 -5.76 -29.35 8.39
C VAL A 13 -4.30 -29.02 8.08
N GLU A 14 -3.53 -30.07 7.81
CA GLU A 14 -2.13 -29.94 7.46
C GLU A 14 -2.06 -29.20 6.11
N ARG A 15 -1.62 -27.94 6.18
CA ARG A 15 -1.51 -27.12 4.98
C ARG A 15 -0.39 -27.66 4.13
N ARG A 16 -0.74 -28.34 3.02
CA ARG A 16 0.20 -28.86 2.01
C ARG A 16 1.25 -27.83 1.56
N PHE A 17 0.89 -26.55 1.58
CA PHE A 17 1.81 -25.42 1.44
C PHE A 17 1.40 -24.29 2.38
N TRP A 18 2.31 -23.84 3.26
CA TRP A 18 2.10 -22.68 4.14
C TRP A 18 2.15 -21.34 3.38
N ALA A 19 2.90 -21.31 2.28
CA ALA A 19 2.94 -20.24 1.30
C ALA A 19 3.29 -20.83 -0.06
N ARG A 20 2.64 -20.37 -1.13
CA ARG A 20 3.09 -20.67 -2.49
C ARG A 20 4.26 -19.75 -2.81
N GLU A 21 5.36 -20.30 -3.28
CA GLU A 21 6.49 -19.51 -3.76
C GLU A 21 6.03 -18.76 -5.02
N THR A 22 6.09 -17.43 -4.96
CA THR A 22 5.70 -16.56 -6.05
C THR A 22 6.87 -15.65 -6.33
N SER A 23 7.27 -15.58 -7.59
CA SER A 23 8.44 -14.82 -8.01
C SER A 23 8.33 -13.36 -7.57
N THR A 24 9.40 -12.86 -6.95
CA THR A 24 9.54 -11.47 -6.56
C THR A 24 10.40 -10.66 -7.54
N ASP A 25 10.98 -11.34 -8.54
CA ASP A 25 11.98 -10.82 -9.48
C ASP A 25 11.49 -9.58 -10.24
N TRP A 26 10.20 -9.50 -10.54
CA TRP A 26 9.67 -8.32 -11.21
C TRP A 26 9.95 -7.04 -10.41
N TRP A 27 9.73 -7.05 -9.09
CA TRP A 27 10.05 -5.88 -8.27
C TRP A 27 11.57 -5.76 -8.04
N ASP A 28 12.20 -6.84 -7.59
CA ASP A 28 13.57 -6.80 -7.06
C ASP A 28 14.64 -6.60 -8.15
N ARG A 29 14.40 -7.15 -9.35
CA ARG A 29 15.34 -7.09 -10.48
C ARG A 29 14.86 -6.15 -11.57
N ILE A 30 13.62 -6.32 -12.04
CA ILE A 30 13.15 -5.55 -13.20
C ILE A 30 12.90 -4.09 -12.84
N VAL A 31 12.02 -3.83 -11.87
CA VAL A 31 11.65 -2.45 -11.51
C VAL A 31 12.80 -1.71 -10.83
N LEU A 32 13.48 -2.34 -9.87
CA LEU A 32 14.55 -1.67 -9.13
C LEU A 32 15.87 -1.56 -9.91
N GLN A 33 16.21 -2.47 -10.82
CA GLN A 33 17.54 -2.46 -11.45
C GLN A 33 17.50 -2.12 -12.95
N VAL A 34 16.42 -2.44 -13.66
CA VAL A 34 16.35 -2.31 -15.13
C VAL A 34 15.55 -1.09 -15.57
N TRP A 35 14.49 -0.71 -14.84
CA TRP A 35 13.60 0.37 -15.31
C TRP A 35 14.25 1.76 -15.35
N ASP A 36 13.97 2.49 -16.43
CA ASP A 36 14.34 3.89 -16.62
C ASP A 36 13.33 4.86 -15.99
N GLU A 37 13.67 6.16 -15.97
CA GLU A 37 12.78 7.19 -15.39
C GLU A 37 11.42 7.26 -16.11
N SER A 38 11.37 7.00 -17.41
CA SER A 38 10.13 7.07 -18.19
C SER A 38 9.14 5.98 -17.77
N GLN A 39 9.64 4.78 -17.49
CA GLN A 39 8.88 3.65 -16.98
C GLN A 39 8.39 3.93 -15.55
N TRP A 40 9.24 4.51 -14.70
CA TRP A 40 8.84 4.93 -13.36
C TRP A 40 7.73 5.98 -13.38
N LEU A 41 7.86 7.02 -14.21
CA LEU A 41 6.83 8.06 -14.36
C LEU A 41 5.52 7.50 -14.91
N ARG A 42 5.57 6.59 -15.89
CA ARG A 42 4.37 6.00 -16.48
C ARG A 42 3.57 5.15 -15.49
N ASN A 43 4.27 4.36 -14.67
CA ASN A 43 3.64 3.36 -13.81
C ASN A 43 3.40 3.86 -12.38
N PHE A 44 4.38 4.54 -11.78
CA PHE A 44 4.31 5.05 -10.40
C PHE A 44 3.96 6.54 -10.31
N ARG A 45 3.89 7.27 -11.44
CA ARG A 45 3.63 8.72 -11.49
C ARG A 45 4.69 9.57 -10.79
N MET A 46 5.87 9.00 -10.54
CA MET A 46 7.00 9.67 -9.92
C MET A 46 8.31 9.04 -10.39
N ARG A 47 9.41 9.78 -10.26
CA ARG A 47 10.76 9.25 -10.50
C ARG A 47 11.16 8.28 -9.39
N LYS A 48 12.10 7.38 -9.70
CA LYS A 48 12.66 6.45 -8.71
C LYS A 48 13.27 7.16 -7.51
N CYS A 49 13.97 8.28 -7.71
CA CYS A 49 14.54 9.07 -6.60
C CYS A 49 13.46 9.56 -5.63
N THR A 50 12.39 10.18 -6.15
CA THR A 50 11.24 10.64 -5.36
C THR A 50 10.56 9.49 -4.64
N PHE A 51 10.45 8.32 -5.27
CA PHE A 51 9.95 7.12 -4.61
C PHE A 51 10.83 6.69 -3.41
N MET A 52 12.15 6.74 -3.54
CA MET A 52 13.06 6.39 -2.45
C MET A 52 13.00 7.42 -1.32
N GLU A 53 12.92 8.72 -1.63
CA GLU A 53 12.69 9.79 -0.64
C GLU A 53 11.38 9.57 0.12
N LEU A 54 10.31 9.22 -0.59
CA LEU A 54 9.02 8.89 0.02
C LEU A 54 9.14 7.68 0.96
N CYS A 55 9.91 6.65 0.60
CA CYS A 55 10.15 5.51 1.47
C CYS A 55 10.86 5.92 2.77
N GLU A 56 11.85 6.82 2.71
CA GLU A 56 12.54 7.34 3.89
C GLU A 56 11.59 8.16 4.78
N LEU A 57 10.76 9.02 4.19
CA LEU A 57 9.77 9.81 4.91
C LEU A 57 8.73 8.95 5.63
N LEU A 58 8.31 7.86 5.02
CA LEU A 58 7.32 6.93 5.59
C LEU A 58 7.94 5.89 6.52
N SER A 59 9.27 5.75 6.52
CA SER A 59 10.00 4.76 7.32
C SER A 59 9.64 4.78 8.81
N PRO A 60 9.53 5.94 9.49
CA PRO A 60 9.19 5.99 10.91
C PRO A 60 7.83 5.36 11.25
N ALA A 61 6.82 5.52 10.39
CA ALA A 61 5.48 4.97 10.60
C ALA A 61 5.34 3.52 10.12
N LEU A 62 6.15 3.11 9.13
CA LEU A 62 6.04 1.77 8.51
C LEU A 62 7.02 0.74 9.10
N LYS A 63 7.96 1.17 9.95
CA LYS A 63 8.88 0.29 10.67
C LYS A 63 8.08 -0.67 11.56
N ARG A 64 7.89 -1.90 11.08
CA ARG A 64 7.43 -3.03 11.88
C ARG A 64 8.60 -3.99 12.08
N GLN A 65 8.72 -4.51 13.29
CA GLN A 65 9.66 -5.58 13.62
C GLN A 65 9.35 -6.84 12.81
N ASP A 66 10.40 -7.48 12.30
CA ASP A 66 10.30 -8.78 11.64
C ASP A 66 9.63 -9.81 12.55
N THR A 67 8.62 -10.51 12.04
CA THR A 67 8.01 -11.63 12.75
C THR A 67 8.73 -12.92 12.38
N ARG A 68 9.01 -13.79 13.35
CA ARG A 68 9.71 -15.09 13.19
C ARG A 68 9.21 -16.01 12.07
N MET A 69 8.01 -15.79 11.52
CA MET A 69 7.36 -16.69 10.57
C MET A 69 7.57 -16.32 9.08
N ARG A 70 7.99 -15.10 8.75
CA ARG A 70 8.24 -14.68 7.36
C ARG A 70 9.17 -13.46 7.35
N ALA A 71 10.14 -13.41 6.44
CA ALA A 71 10.90 -12.19 6.19
C ALA A 71 9.91 -11.04 5.91
N ALA A 72 10.00 -9.95 6.67
CA ALA A 72 9.08 -8.83 6.44
C ALA A 72 9.33 -8.25 5.05
N LEU A 73 8.25 -7.80 4.41
CA LEU A 73 8.39 -6.98 3.23
C LEU A 73 9.24 -5.75 3.56
N THR A 74 10.26 -5.51 2.75
CA THR A 74 11.04 -4.26 2.82
C THR A 74 10.09 -3.07 2.71
N ILE A 75 10.46 -1.95 3.34
CA ILE A 75 9.63 -0.73 3.33
C ILE A 75 9.36 -0.32 1.88
N GLN A 76 10.38 -0.38 1.02
CA GLN A 76 10.28 -0.07 -0.40
C GLN A 76 9.22 -0.94 -1.06
N LYS A 77 9.26 -2.27 -0.86
CA LYS A 77 8.28 -3.15 -1.50
C LYS A 77 6.86 -2.93 -1.00
N ARG A 78 6.69 -2.65 0.30
CA ARG A 78 5.38 -2.32 0.89
C ARG A 78 4.81 -1.03 0.30
N VAL A 79 5.61 0.02 0.25
CA VAL A 79 5.23 1.31 -0.34
C VAL A 79 4.92 1.13 -1.84
N ALA A 80 5.72 0.36 -2.56
CA ALA A 80 5.50 0.09 -3.98
C ALA A 80 4.18 -0.63 -4.25
N ILE A 81 3.83 -1.66 -3.46
CA ILE A 81 2.55 -2.37 -3.58
C ILE A 81 1.38 -1.38 -3.41
N ALA A 82 1.44 -0.52 -2.40
CA ALA A 82 0.40 0.46 -2.14
C ALA A 82 0.28 1.48 -3.27
N LEU A 83 1.39 2.10 -3.67
CA LEU A 83 1.41 3.09 -4.74
C LEU A 83 0.97 2.51 -6.07
N TRP A 84 1.43 1.31 -6.43
CA TRP A 84 0.96 0.63 -7.64
C TRP A 84 -0.55 0.48 -7.62
N LYS A 85 -1.10 0.00 -6.50
CA LYS A 85 -2.54 -0.19 -6.38
C LYS A 85 -3.35 1.10 -6.42
N LEU A 86 -2.79 2.20 -5.92
CA LEU A 86 -3.42 3.53 -5.96
C LEU A 86 -3.27 4.20 -7.33
N ALA A 87 -2.18 3.93 -8.05
CA ALA A 87 -1.90 4.51 -9.35
C ALA A 87 -2.54 3.75 -10.54
N THR A 88 -2.91 2.48 -10.34
CA THR A 88 -3.49 1.63 -11.38
C THR A 88 -4.87 1.08 -11.00
N PRO A 89 -5.76 0.81 -11.97
CA PRO A 89 -7.06 0.18 -11.72
C PRO A 89 -6.96 -1.32 -11.39
N ASP A 90 -5.75 -1.86 -11.21
CA ASP A 90 -5.54 -3.30 -11.04
C ASP A 90 -6.25 -3.87 -9.81
N SER A 91 -6.78 -5.09 -9.93
CA SER A 91 -7.34 -5.79 -8.79
C SER A 91 -6.24 -6.19 -7.78
N TYR A 92 -6.61 -6.36 -6.50
CA TYR A 92 -5.67 -6.85 -5.48
C TYR A 92 -5.04 -8.20 -5.85
N ARG A 93 -5.76 -9.03 -6.61
CA ARG A 93 -5.25 -10.31 -7.12
C ARG A 93 -4.12 -10.09 -8.12
N SER A 94 -4.28 -9.16 -9.06
CA SER A 94 -3.26 -8.85 -10.06
C SER A 94 -1.99 -8.32 -9.39
N VAL A 95 -2.14 -7.35 -8.48
CA VAL A 95 -1.02 -6.78 -7.71
C VAL A 95 -0.32 -7.86 -6.87
N ALA A 96 -1.08 -8.73 -6.21
CA ALA A 96 -0.53 -9.83 -5.42
C ALA A 96 0.35 -10.76 -6.26
N ASN A 97 -0.13 -11.15 -7.45
CA ASN A 97 0.63 -11.98 -8.38
C ASN A 97 1.89 -11.26 -8.88
N GLN A 98 1.78 -9.97 -9.22
CA GLN A 98 2.87 -9.17 -9.78
C GLN A 98 4.04 -8.99 -8.80
N PHE A 99 3.73 -8.72 -7.53
CA PHE A 99 4.74 -8.48 -6.49
C PHE A 99 5.18 -9.75 -5.75
N GLY A 100 4.56 -10.89 -6.05
CA GLY A 100 4.84 -12.17 -5.39
C GLY A 100 4.42 -12.18 -3.92
N VAL A 101 3.21 -11.68 -3.61
CA VAL A 101 2.68 -11.59 -2.24
C VAL A 101 1.25 -12.13 -2.14
N GLY A 102 0.73 -12.28 -0.92
CA GLY A 102 -0.67 -12.66 -0.71
C GLY A 102 -1.63 -11.50 -0.94
N LYS A 103 -2.86 -11.77 -1.40
CA LYS A 103 -3.92 -10.74 -1.56
C LYS A 103 -4.17 -9.96 -0.27
N SER A 104 -4.19 -10.64 0.88
CA SER A 104 -4.31 -10.00 2.19
C SER A 104 -3.14 -9.08 2.50
N THR A 105 -1.92 -9.47 2.11
CA THR A 105 -0.72 -8.65 2.26
C THR A 105 -0.82 -7.36 1.44
N VAL A 106 -1.38 -7.40 0.23
CA VAL A 106 -1.65 -6.19 -0.57
C VAL A 106 -2.59 -5.25 0.16
N GLY A 107 -3.73 -5.75 0.65
CA GLY A 107 -4.69 -4.92 1.37
C GLY A 107 -4.09 -4.27 2.62
N VAL A 108 -3.33 -5.03 3.42
CA VAL A 108 -2.63 -4.50 4.60
C VAL A 108 -1.60 -3.43 4.20
N ALA A 109 -0.82 -3.67 3.14
CA ALA A 109 0.17 -2.69 2.66
C ALA A 109 -0.50 -1.39 2.22
N VAL A 110 -1.59 -1.47 1.44
CA VAL A 110 -2.36 -0.30 0.98
C VAL A 110 -2.85 0.53 2.16
N MET A 111 -3.51 -0.10 3.14
CA MET A 111 -4.05 0.62 4.30
C MET A 111 -2.95 1.26 5.16
N GLN A 112 -1.87 0.52 5.45
CA GLN A 112 -0.78 1.03 6.27
C GLN A 112 -0.07 2.22 5.63
N VAL A 113 0.22 2.12 4.33
CA VAL A 113 0.90 3.18 3.59
C VAL A 113 -0.01 4.39 3.42
N ALA A 114 -1.30 4.19 3.11
CA ALA A 114 -2.26 5.29 2.99
C ALA A 114 -2.39 6.07 4.31
N HIS A 115 -2.53 5.38 5.45
CA HIS A 115 -2.55 6.04 6.76
C HIS A 115 -1.23 6.77 7.05
N ALA A 116 -0.09 6.15 6.79
CA ALA A 116 1.21 6.79 7.00
C ALA A 116 1.40 8.05 6.15
N ILE A 117 0.91 8.05 4.90
CA ILE A 117 0.92 9.23 4.02
C ILE A 117 0.05 10.34 4.61
N VAL A 118 -1.17 10.01 5.02
CA VAL A 118 -2.08 10.99 5.63
C VAL A 118 -1.47 11.59 6.89
N ASP A 119 -0.96 10.76 7.80
CA ASP A 119 -0.46 11.20 9.10
C ASP A 119 0.83 12.03 9.00
N LEU A 120 1.74 11.68 8.08
CA LEU A 120 3.07 12.29 8.02
C LEU A 120 3.23 13.38 6.97
N LEU A 121 2.47 13.31 5.88
CA LEU A 121 2.68 14.14 4.70
C LEU A 121 1.53 15.10 4.42
N LEU A 122 0.30 14.79 4.82
CA LEU A 122 -0.85 15.66 4.52
C LEU A 122 -0.64 17.07 5.05
N SER A 123 -0.21 17.22 6.32
CA SER A 123 0.06 18.51 6.94
C SER A 123 1.25 19.27 6.33
N LYS A 124 2.15 18.57 5.63
CA LYS A 124 3.34 19.16 5.00
C LYS A 124 3.08 19.63 3.57
N VAL A 125 2.16 18.97 2.86
CA VAL A 125 1.93 19.16 1.42
C VAL A 125 0.59 19.85 1.15
N VAL A 126 -0.41 19.61 1.99
CA VAL A 126 -1.74 20.20 1.87
C VAL A 126 -1.94 21.22 2.97
N THR A 127 -1.96 22.49 2.57
CA THR A 127 -2.49 23.57 3.42
C THR A 127 -3.85 23.92 2.86
N LEU A 128 -4.91 23.48 3.55
CA LEU A 128 -6.22 24.09 3.34
C LEU A 128 -6.12 25.48 3.97
N GLY A 129 -6.25 26.51 3.15
CA GLY A 129 -6.43 27.89 3.63
C GLY A 129 -7.74 28.02 4.41
N ASP A 130 -8.23 29.24 4.58
CA ASP A 130 -9.59 29.41 5.12
C ASP A 130 -10.60 28.76 4.15
N VAL A 131 -11.16 27.63 4.58
CA VAL A 131 -12.09 26.82 3.79
C VAL A 131 -13.30 27.64 3.38
N GLN A 132 -13.75 28.59 4.21
CA GLN A 132 -14.89 29.43 3.89
C GLN A 132 -14.59 30.35 2.72
N VAL A 133 -13.40 30.96 2.69
CA VAL A 133 -12.96 31.82 1.58
C VAL A 133 -12.88 31.03 0.28
N ILE A 134 -12.40 29.79 0.33
CA ILE A 134 -12.32 28.93 -0.86
C ILE A 134 -13.73 28.57 -1.35
N ILE A 135 -14.62 28.15 -0.45
CA ILE A 135 -16.02 27.82 -0.77
C ILE A 135 -16.74 29.02 -1.37
N ASP A 136 -16.59 30.21 -0.79
CA ASP A 136 -17.23 31.43 -1.27
C ASP A 136 -16.71 31.81 -2.67
N GLY A 137 -15.41 31.64 -2.90
CA GLY A 137 -14.79 31.85 -4.21
C GLY A 137 -15.34 30.91 -5.29
N PHE A 138 -15.46 29.61 -4.99
CA PHE A 138 -16.06 28.65 -5.93
C PHE A 138 -17.56 28.86 -6.11
N ALA A 139 -18.28 29.23 -5.05
CA ALA A 139 -19.70 29.57 -5.13
C ALA A 139 -19.94 30.76 -6.08
N ALA A 140 -19.08 31.79 -6.03
CA ALA A 140 -19.12 32.92 -6.96
C ALA A 140 -18.86 32.50 -8.43
N MET A 141 -18.14 31.41 -8.66
CA MET A 141 -17.92 30.80 -9.98
C MET A 141 -19.03 29.82 -10.40
N GLY A 142 -20.08 29.65 -9.59
CA GLY A 142 -21.20 28.75 -9.88
C GLY A 142 -21.05 27.33 -9.32
N PHE A 143 -20.06 27.10 -8.47
CA PHE A 143 -19.78 25.83 -7.81
C PHE A 143 -19.98 25.94 -6.28
N PRO A 144 -21.22 26.10 -5.79
CA PRO A 144 -21.47 26.22 -4.36
C PRO A 144 -21.06 24.93 -3.63
N ASN A 145 -20.42 25.10 -2.45
CA ASN A 145 -19.87 24.03 -1.60
C ASN A 145 -18.59 23.33 -2.10
N CYS A 146 -17.92 23.85 -3.13
CA CYS A 146 -16.61 23.34 -3.54
C CYS A 146 -15.49 24.01 -2.72
N GLY A 147 -14.70 23.22 -1.99
CA GLY A 147 -13.60 23.71 -1.14
C GLY A 147 -12.19 23.43 -1.69
N GLY A 148 -12.11 23.02 -2.97
CA GLY A 148 -10.90 22.50 -3.62
C GLY A 148 -11.20 21.37 -4.57
#